data_AF-A0A1Y4FH45-F1
#
_entry.id   AF-A0A1Y4FH45-F1
#
_cell.length_a   1.000
_cell.length_b   1.000
_cell.length_c   1.000
_cell.angle_alpha   90.00
_cell.angle_beta   90.00
_cell.angle_gamma   90.00
#
_symmetry.space_group_name_H-M   'P 1'
#
loop_
_entity.id
_entity.type
_entity.pdbx_description
1 polymer ?
#
loop_
_entity_poly.entity_id
_entity_poly.type
_entity_poly.pdbx_seq_one_letter_code
_entity_poly.pdbx_strand_id
1 'polypeptide(L)' 'MKDSNNLYTKEEIQELEHWFDSKELPKSLQLDKATYIPDLKETLHRLFLQADQCYENPKMQGCIYLLERIKAKLEE' A
#
# COMPACT_ATOMS: atom_id res chain seq x y z
N MET A 1 11.09 4.25 5.81
CA MET A 1 9.94 3.44 6.31
C MET A 1 9.80 3.74 7.79
N LYS A 2 8.60 4.13 8.24
CA LYS A 2 8.30 4.49 9.63
C LYS A 2 8.67 3.32 10.57
N ASP A 3 9.16 3.61 11.78
CA ASP A 3 9.42 2.57 12.79
C ASP A 3 8.15 1.74 13.06
N SER A 4 8.28 0.43 13.17
CA SER A 4 7.14 -0.50 13.37
C SER A 4 6.31 -0.26 14.65
N ASN A 5 6.76 0.66 15.51
CA ASN A 5 6.08 1.10 16.71
C ASN A 5 5.15 2.30 16.50
N ASN A 6 5.22 2.99 15.35
CA ASN A 6 4.37 4.13 15.05
C ASN A 6 3.19 3.71 14.18
N LEU A 7 1.99 3.96 14.67
CA LEU A 7 0.77 3.74 13.90
C LEU A 7 0.74 4.70 12.69
N TYR A 8 0.29 4.20 11.55
CA TYR A 8 -0.22 5.04 10.48
C TYR A 8 -1.52 5.70 10.94
N THR A 9 -1.66 6.98 10.63
CA THR A 9 -2.92 7.69 10.84
C THR A 9 -3.82 7.55 9.63
N LYS A 10 -5.09 7.91 9.80
CA LYS A 10 -6.06 7.88 8.70
C LYS A 10 -5.67 8.86 7.60
N GLU A 11 -5.13 10.02 7.96
CA GLU A 11 -4.65 11.03 7.03
C GLU A 11 -3.51 10.48 6.16
N GLU A 12 -2.54 9.78 6.75
CA GLU A 12 -1.43 9.17 6.00
C GLU A 12 -1.92 8.13 4.98
N ILE A 13 -2.95 7.35 5.33
CA ILE A 13 -3.55 6.37 4.40
C ILE A 13 -4.24 7.10 3.24
N GLN A 14 -4.95 8.19 3.52
CA GLN A 14 -5.59 9.01 2.48
C GLN A 14 -4.57 9.67 1.56
N GLU A 15 -3.48 10.21 2.10
CA GLU A 15 -2.38 10.75 1.28
C GLU A 15 -1.76 9.69 0.38
N LEU A 16 -1.62 8.46 0.89
CA LEU A 16 -1.12 7.33 0.11
C LEU A 16 -2.10 6.94 -1.01
N GLU A 17 -3.40 6.84 -0.71
CA GLU A 17 -4.46 6.56 -1.70
C GLU A 17 -4.48 7.63 -2.81
N HIS A 18 -4.47 8.90 -2.45
CA HIS A 18 -4.40 10.01 -3.40
C HIS A 18 -3.16 9.97 -4.29
N TRP A 19 -2.01 9.56 -3.74
CA TRP A 19 -0.79 9.39 -4.54
C TRP A 19 -1.01 8.33 -5.63
N PHE A 20 -1.61 7.18 -5.31
CA PHE A 20 -1.89 6.13 -6.31
C PHE A 20 -2.91 6.58 -7.36
N ASP A 21 -3.98 7.27 -6.96
CA ASP A 21 -4.99 7.80 -7.86
C ASP A 21 -4.43 8.85 -8.84
N SER A 22 -3.36 9.54 -8.46
CA SER A 22 -2.68 10.53 -9.31
C SER A 22 -1.79 9.92 -10.40
N LYS A 23 -1.60 8.60 -10.41
CA LYS A 23 -0.66 7.90 -11.30
C LYS A 23 -1.41 7.03 -12.31
N GLU A 24 -0.85 6.93 -13.52
CA GLU A 24 -1.22 5.87 -14.45
C GLU A 24 -0.53 4.57 -14.02
N LEU A 25 -1.31 3.67 -13.43
CA LEU A 25 -0.80 2.42 -12.88
C LEU A 25 -0.72 1.34 -13.97
N PRO A 26 0.36 0.52 -13.99
CA PRO A 26 0.42 -0.64 -14.86
C PRO A 26 -0.65 -1.67 -14.45
N LYS A 27 -1.08 -2.50 -15.40
CA LYS A 27 -2.07 -3.56 -15.12
C LYS A 27 -1.55 -4.57 -14.09
N SER A 28 -0.27 -4.93 -14.19
CA SER A 28 0.40 -5.87 -13.29
C SER A 28 1.75 -5.30 -12.82
N LEU A 29 2.27 -5.83 -11.71
CA LEU A 29 3.53 -5.38 -11.12
C LEU A 29 4.32 -6.58 -10.59
N GLN A 30 5.60 -6.68 -10.98
CA GLN A 30 6.55 -7.55 -10.30
C GLN A 30 7.20 -6.75 -9.16
N LEU A 31 6.76 -6.99 -7.93
CA LEU A 31 7.24 -6.22 -6.78
C LEU A 31 8.67 -6.62 -6.39
N ASP A 32 8.92 -7.92 -6.33
CA ASP A 32 10.23 -8.53 -6.08
C ASP A 32 10.28 -9.92 -6.74
N LYS A 33 11.39 -10.67 -6.61
CA LYS A 33 11.53 -11.98 -7.28
C LYS A 33 10.45 -13.01 -6.90
N ALA A 34 9.84 -12.90 -5.72
CA ALA A 34 8.87 -13.86 -5.22
C ALA A 34 7.42 -13.35 -5.37
N THR A 35 7.22 -12.05 -5.54
CA THR A 35 5.90 -11.42 -5.48
C THR A 35 5.52 -10.80 -6.81
N TYR A 36 4.61 -11.47 -7.52
CA TYR A 36 3.96 -10.95 -8.72
C TYR A 36 2.52 -10.57 -8.42
N ILE A 37 2.14 -9.36 -8.80
CA ILE A 37 0.79 -8.80 -8.65
C ILE A 37 0.14 -8.75 -10.04
N PRO A 38 -0.75 -9.69 -10.38
CA PRO A 38 -1.33 -9.78 -11.73
C PRO A 38 -2.38 -8.70 -12.04
N ASP A 39 -3.04 -8.17 -11.02
CA ASP A 39 -3.98 -7.06 -11.13
C ASP A 39 -3.67 -6.05 -10.03
N LEU A 40 -2.90 -5.03 -10.38
CA LEU A 40 -2.43 -4.03 -9.44
C LEU A 40 -3.60 -3.19 -8.88
N LYS A 41 -4.56 -2.83 -9.72
CA LYS A 41 -5.68 -1.96 -9.31
C LYS A 41 -6.58 -2.66 -8.29
N GLU A 42 -6.95 -3.91 -8.56
CA GLU A 42 -7.74 -4.70 -7.63
C GLU A 42 -6.99 -4.99 -6.32
N THR A 43 -5.67 -5.22 -6.42
CA THR A 43 -4.83 -5.43 -5.24
C THR A 43 -4.76 -4.18 -4.35
N LEU A 44 -4.54 -3.01 -4.95
CA LEU A 44 -4.53 -1.74 -4.20
C LEU A 44 -5.87 -1.48 -3.52
N HIS A 45 -7.00 -1.67 -4.23
CA HIS A 45 -8.32 -1.52 -3.65
C HIS A 45 -8.52 -2.37 -2.39
N ARG A 46 -8.13 -3.66 -2.44
CA ARG A 46 -8.22 -4.55 -1.28
C ARG A 46 -7.29 -4.14 -0.14
N LEU A 47 -6.09 -3.67 -0.45
CA LEU A 47 -5.13 -3.21 0.56
C LEU A 47 -5.62 -1.95 1.27
N PHE A 48 -6.25 -1.01 0.56
CA PHE A 48 -6.83 0.18 1.17
C PHE A 48 -8.05 -0.14 2.04
N LEU A 49 -8.93 -1.05 1.61
CA LEU A 49 -10.02 -1.55 2.45
C LEU A 49 -9.49 -2.17 3.76
N GLN A 50 -8.41 -2.95 3.69
CA GLN A 50 -7.77 -3.51 4.87
C GLN A 50 -7.11 -2.42 5.74
N ALA A 51 -6.45 -1.43 5.13
CA ALA A 51 -5.81 -0.33 5.83
C ALA A 51 -6.82 0.50 6.64
N ASP A 52 -7.96 0.87 6.06
CA ASP A 52 -9.04 1.61 6.74
C ASP A 52 -9.61 0.82 7.94
N GLN A 53 -9.61 -0.51 7.88
CA GLN A 53 -10.05 -1.36 9.00
C GLN A 53 -8.98 -1.62 10.06
N CYS A 54 -7.69 -1.59 9.70
CA CYS A 54 -6.61 -2.11 10.54
C CYS A 54 -5.63 -1.03 11.04
N TYR A 55 -5.76 0.23 10.62
CA TYR A 55 -4.79 1.27 10.95
C TYR A 55 -4.66 1.55 12.45
N GLU A 56 -5.70 1.32 13.25
CA GLU A 56 -5.63 1.51 14.71
C GLU A 56 -4.88 0.37 15.44
N ASN A 57 -4.61 -0.74 14.75
CA ASN A 57 -3.95 -1.91 15.33
C ASN A 57 -2.53 -2.08 14.76
N PRO A 58 -1.47 -1.82 15.56
CA PRO A 58 -0.08 -1.83 15.07
C PRO A 58 0.34 -3.19 14.52
N LYS A 59 -0.26 -4.29 15.00
CA LYS A 59 0.04 -5.65 14.55
C LYS A 59 -0.64 -6.03 13.23
N MET A 60 -1.58 -5.22 12.74
CA MET A 60 -2.37 -5.49 11.54
C MET A 60 -2.11 -4.49 10.40
N GLN A 61 -1.09 -3.63 10.52
CA GLN A 61 -0.70 -2.67 9.47
C GLN A 61 0.15 -3.29 8.34
N GLY A 62 0.19 -4.62 8.24
CA GLY A 62 0.89 -5.36 7.18
C GLY A 62 0.51 -4.90 5.76
N CYS A 63 -0.78 -4.60 5.56
CA CYS A 63 -1.30 -4.07 4.30
C CYS A 63 -0.68 -2.71 3.93
N ILE A 64 -0.47 -1.83 4.92
CA ILE A 64 0.09 -0.49 4.71
C ILE A 64 1.57 -0.58 4.32
N TYR A 65 2.33 -1.46 4.96
CA TYR A 65 3.73 -1.70 4.56
C TYR A 65 3.82 -2.24 3.12
N LEU A 66 2.86 -3.06 2.69
CA LEU A 66 2.82 -3.54 1.31
C LEU A 66 2.49 -2.41 0.33
N LEU A 67 1.55 -1.52 0.66
CA LEU A 67 1.25 -0.32 -0.14
C LEU A 67 2.50 0.56 -0.33
N GLU A 68 3.24 0.84 0.75
CA GLU A 68 4.49 1.60 0.70
C GLU A 68 5.55 0.93 -0.20
N ARG A 69 5.69 -0.40 -0.13
CA ARG A 69 6.61 -1.14 -1.00
C ARG A 69 6.21 -1.06 -2.47
N ILE A 70 4.91 -1.16 -2.76
CA ILE A 70 4.38 -1.02 -4.13
C ILE A 70 4.66 0.41 -4.64
N LYS A 71 4.38 1.43 -3.83
CA LYS A 71 4.67 2.83 -4.16
C LYS A 71 6.15 3.02 -4.48
N ALA A 72 7.05 2.59 -3.59
CA ALA A 72 8.49 2.67 -3.81
C ALA A 72 8.91 1.99 -5.11
N LYS A 73 8.30 0.84 -5.45
CA LYS A 73 8.59 0.12 -6.70
C LYS A 73 8.13 0.84 -7.96
N LEU A 74 7.07 1.65 -7.87
CA LEU A 74 6.57 2.46 -8.98
C LEU A 74 7.33 3.79 -9.13
N GLU A 75 8.08 4.19 -8.11
CA GLU A 75 8.95 5.38 -8.12
C GLU A 75 10.39 5.06 -8.57
N GLU A 76 10.76 3.78 -8.71
CA GLU A 76 12.02 3.29 -9.33
C GLU A 76 12.04 3.52 -10.85
#